data_AF-A0A356EB40-F1
#
_entry.id   AF-A0A356EB40-F1
#
_cell.length_a   1.000
_cell.length_b   1.000
_cell.length_c   1.000
_cell.angle_alpha   90.00
_cell.angle_beta   90.00
_cell.angle_gamma   90.00
#
_symmetry.space_group_name_H-M   'P 1'
#
loop_
_entity.id
_entity.type
_entity.pdbx_description
1 polymer ?
#
loop_
_entity_poly.entity_id
_entity_poly.type
_entity_poly.pdbx_seq_one_letter_code
_entity_poly.pdbx_strand_id
1 'polypeptide(L)'
;MKKNVFGKTLLASLLSLAAGSASAAAFQLAEISTVGLGRAYAGEAAMADNASVVGTNPALMALFKRPEFSLGGIYINPGVNIEGTYSVPALGVNNVNADYSDAIVSKFIPNAYMVYPINDKFSVGGGINVNYGLATEYDDNYSAGLMGGRTDLTTINLNLSGSYRLNEYLSFGLGLNAVYADAKLSRRAGVLANSPLGQALGVSSDSYMINLEGNDWGYGWNTGILYEVNEHNRFGLAYHSKVNITFDGTFSNDLPGRLHMSKTPGYVDVSLPDYWEFSGFHQLTDKFAVHYSYKYTKWSRIQRLQAFSDSGVEVFNKHENFNDTSRIAIGTTYDVDDKLTLRAGIAYDESASSYPSSISIPDTDRTWYSLGLTYRFTPDLSLDLAYAHVSGRTKRFTESETRNINGVAMNAEGQFTSKSQVNLYGLNINYRF
;
A
#
# COMPACT_ATOMS: atom_id res chain seq x y z
N MET A 1 43.66 -16.15 -20.70
CA MET A 1 42.50 -15.55 -19.96
C MET A 1 41.53 -14.95 -20.97
N LYS A 2 40.48 -15.69 -21.38
CA LYS A 2 39.40 -15.16 -22.22
C LYS A 2 38.43 -14.40 -21.32
N LYS A 3 38.36 -13.07 -21.45
CA LYS A 3 37.42 -12.24 -20.69
C LYS A 3 36.00 -12.56 -21.15
N ASN A 4 35.15 -13.00 -20.21
CA ASN A 4 33.73 -13.28 -20.42
C ASN A 4 32.98 -11.96 -20.65
N VAL A 5 32.97 -11.48 -21.90
CA VAL A 5 32.26 -10.26 -22.29
C VAL A 5 30.75 -10.50 -22.31
N PHE A 6 30.31 -11.70 -22.69
CA PHE A 6 28.89 -12.05 -22.84
C PHE A 6 28.10 -12.00 -21.53
N GLY A 7 28.69 -12.45 -20.42
CA GLY A 7 28.04 -12.38 -19.09
C GLY A 7 27.91 -10.95 -18.56
N LYS A 8 28.83 -10.05 -18.92
CA LYS A 8 28.78 -8.64 -18.54
C LYS A 8 27.75 -7.87 -19.36
N THR A 9 27.58 -8.21 -20.64
CA THR A 9 26.55 -7.61 -21.50
C THR A 9 25.14 -8.08 -21.12
N LEU A 10 24.96 -9.34 -20.67
CA LEU A 10 23.68 -9.86 -20.18
C LEU A 10 23.28 -9.24 -18.82
N LEU A 11 24.22 -9.12 -17.88
CA LEU A 11 23.98 -8.40 -16.61
C LEU A 11 23.68 -6.92 -16.86
N ALA A 12 24.41 -6.27 -17.77
CA ALA A 12 24.20 -4.86 -18.11
C ALA A 12 22.87 -4.64 -18.86
N SER A 13 22.40 -5.61 -19.66
CA SER A 13 21.09 -5.53 -20.34
C SER A 13 19.91 -5.87 -19.43
N LEU A 14 20.11 -6.74 -18.42
CA LEU A 14 19.15 -6.94 -17.33
C LEU A 14 19.06 -5.71 -16.40
N LEU A 15 20.19 -5.04 -16.16
CA LEU A 15 20.24 -3.79 -15.37
C LEU A 15 19.69 -2.57 -16.14
N SER A 16 19.84 -2.52 -17.47
CA SER A 16 19.29 -1.41 -18.28
C SER A 16 17.79 -1.53 -18.55
N LEU A 17 17.18 -2.71 -18.33
CA LEU A 17 15.72 -2.90 -18.30
C LEU A 17 15.11 -2.63 -16.91
N ALA A 18 15.92 -2.35 -15.88
CA ALA A 18 15.50 -2.13 -14.49
C ALA A 18 15.47 -0.64 -14.07
N ALA A 19 15.61 0.30 -15.01
CA ALA A 19 15.46 1.73 -14.75
C ALA A 19 13.96 2.14 -14.77
N GLY A 20 13.21 1.59 -13.83
CA GLY A 20 11.80 1.90 -13.59
C GLY A 20 11.58 2.65 -12.28
N SER A 21 10.41 3.24 -12.12
CA SER A 21 10.02 4.19 -11.10
C SER A 21 8.76 3.85 -10.24
N ALA A 22 8.82 3.59 -8.92
CA ALA A 22 7.83 2.82 -8.10
C ALA A 22 6.58 3.46 -7.47
N SER A 23 5.40 3.20 -8.02
CA SER A 23 4.11 3.26 -7.32
C SER A 23 3.10 2.28 -7.98
N ALA A 24 2.27 1.44 -7.31
CA ALA A 24 1.34 0.39 -7.79
C ALA A 24 0.44 -0.09 -6.64
N ALA A 25 -0.66 -0.78 -6.94
CA ALA A 25 -1.68 -1.17 -5.96
C ALA A 25 -2.27 0.01 -5.15
N ALA A 26 -2.35 1.21 -5.76
CA ALA A 26 -2.90 2.43 -5.16
C ALA A 26 -2.37 2.67 -3.73
N PHE A 27 -3.21 2.40 -2.73
CA PHE A 27 -2.88 2.59 -1.30
C PHE A 27 -2.94 1.30 -0.48
N GLN A 28 -2.93 0.12 -1.12
CA GLN A 28 -2.69 -1.15 -0.40
C GLN A 28 -1.21 -1.30 -0.09
N LEU A 29 -0.93 -1.72 1.14
CA LEU A 29 0.42 -1.97 1.64
C LEU A 29 0.65 -3.48 1.75
N ALA A 30 1.77 -3.95 1.22
CA ALA A 30 2.24 -5.32 1.38
C ALA A 30 3.09 -5.49 2.66
N GLU A 31 3.41 -4.39 3.34
CA GLU A 31 4.36 -4.22 4.44
C GLU A 31 3.91 -4.81 5.78
N ILE A 32 3.45 -6.05 5.75
CA ILE A 32 2.94 -6.78 6.91
C ILE A 32 4.02 -7.59 7.64
N SER A 33 5.18 -7.88 7.03
CA SER A 33 6.29 -8.58 7.69
C SER A 33 7.67 -8.28 7.06
N THR A 34 8.71 -8.13 7.90
CA THR A 34 10.10 -7.95 7.43
C THR A 34 10.62 -9.18 6.67
N VAL A 35 10.26 -10.39 7.12
CA VAL A 35 10.67 -11.62 6.45
C VAL A 35 10.07 -11.75 5.05
N GLY A 36 8.81 -11.33 4.89
CA GLY A 36 8.13 -11.19 3.61
C GLY A 36 8.80 -10.15 2.72
N LEU A 37 9.17 -8.97 3.27
CA LEU A 37 9.89 -7.94 2.53
C LEU A 37 11.16 -8.50 1.86
N GLY A 38 11.93 -9.33 2.58
CA GLY A 38 13.18 -9.92 2.10
C GLY A 38 13.03 -10.89 0.92
N ARG A 39 11.82 -11.35 0.64
CA ARG A 39 11.47 -12.24 -0.49
C ARG A 39 10.48 -11.61 -1.45
N ALA A 40 10.34 -10.28 -1.42
CA ALA A 40 9.33 -9.55 -2.19
C ALA A 40 7.92 -10.13 -1.99
N TYR A 41 7.58 -10.55 -0.77
CA TYR A 41 6.31 -11.17 -0.39
C TYR A 41 5.89 -12.31 -1.34
N ALA A 42 6.84 -13.16 -1.70
CA ALA A 42 6.59 -14.40 -2.41
C ALA A 42 6.27 -15.51 -1.41
N GLY A 43 5.19 -16.25 -1.63
CA GLY A 43 4.81 -17.38 -0.80
C GLY A 43 3.99 -17.06 0.45
N GLU A 44 3.49 -15.84 0.64
CA GLU A 44 2.92 -15.40 1.94
C GLU A 44 1.74 -16.24 2.43
N ALA A 45 0.95 -16.86 1.54
CA ALA A 45 -0.12 -17.76 1.95
C ALA A 45 0.35 -19.20 2.28
N ALA A 46 1.61 -19.54 2.00
CA ALA A 46 2.21 -20.87 2.20
C ALA A 46 3.47 -20.88 3.11
N MET A 47 3.94 -19.71 3.55
CA MET A 47 5.19 -19.54 4.31
C MET A 47 4.92 -19.31 5.80
N ALA A 48 5.51 -20.13 6.68
CA ALA A 48 5.37 -20.01 8.13
C ALA A 48 6.71 -19.76 8.83
N ASP A 49 7.42 -18.72 8.39
CA ASP A 49 8.73 -18.36 8.94
C ASP A 49 8.65 -17.81 10.37
N ASN A 50 7.58 -17.05 10.66
CA ASN A 50 7.35 -16.44 11.97
C ASN A 50 5.86 -16.13 12.21
N ALA A 51 5.53 -15.57 13.38
CA ALA A 51 4.16 -15.27 13.80
C ALA A 51 3.35 -14.35 12.84
N SER A 52 3.97 -13.70 11.84
CA SER A 52 3.26 -12.87 10.85
C SER A 52 2.20 -13.62 10.02
N VAL A 53 2.20 -14.95 10.06
CA VAL A 53 1.15 -15.79 9.46
C VAL A 53 -0.28 -15.41 9.88
N VAL A 54 -0.44 -14.81 11.05
CA VAL A 54 -1.73 -14.27 11.54
C VAL A 54 -2.29 -13.25 10.55
N GLY A 55 -1.42 -12.39 10.00
CA GLY A 55 -1.78 -11.36 9.03
C GLY A 55 -1.85 -11.84 7.58
N THR A 56 -1.24 -12.99 7.24
CA THR A 56 -1.23 -13.52 5.86
C THR A 56 -2.30 -14.59 5.66
N ASN A 57 -2.08 -15.80 6.19
CA ASN A 57 -2.96 -16.95 6.10
C ASN A 57 -3.07 -17.62 7.49
N PRO A 58 -4.21 -17.48 8.19
CA PRO A 58 -4.37 -18.03 9.53
C PRO A 58 -4.24 -19.55 9.58
N ALA A 59 -4.45 -20.29 8.48
CA ALA A 59 -4.25 -21.74 8.44
C ALA A 59 -2.80 -22.16 8.74
N LEU A 60 -1.84 -21.30 8.42
CA LEU A 60 -0.40 -21.55 8.67
C LEU A 60 -0.07 -21.59 10.16
N MET A 61 -0.90 -21.05 11.05
CA MET A 61 -0.71 -21.18 12.50
C MET A 61 -0.72 -22.64 12.98
N ALA A 62 -1.29 -23.56 12.19
CA ALA A 62 -1.23 -25.00 12.46
C ALA A 62 0.19 -25.59 12.36
N LEU A 63 1.12 -24.88 11.71
CA LEU A 63 2.53 -25.29 11.60
C LEU A 63 3.33 -25.01 12.89
N PHE A 64 2.83 -24.15 13.77
CA PHE A 64 3.52 -23.74 14.98
C PHE A 64 3.35 -24.78 16.09
N LYS A 65 4.47 -25.13 16.74
CA LYS A 65 4.51 -26.11 17.84
C LYS A 65 4.72 -25.51 19.21
N ARG A 66 5.17 -24.26 19.26
CA ARG A 66 5.41 -23.49 20.48
C ARG A 66 4.83 -22.10 20.31
N PRO A 67 4.47 -21.39 21.39
CA PRO A 67 4.10 -19.99 21.29
C PRO A 67 5.23 -19.19 20.64
N GLU A 68 4.88 -18.28 19.75
CA GLU A 68 5.85 -17.45 19.05
C GLU A 68 5.34 -16.02 18.94
N PHE A 69 6.25 -15.07 19.09
CA PHE A 69 6.01 -13.64 19.01
C PHE A 69 6.93 -13.03 17.95
N SER A 70 6.41 -12.08 17.17
CA SER A 70 7.17 -11.28 16.21
C SER A 70 6.82 -9.80 16.37
N LEU A 71 7.83 -8.94 16.42
CA LEU A 71 7.67 -7.49 16.52
C LEU A 71 8.66 -6.79 15.60
N GLY A 72 8.19 -5.81 14.86
CA GLY A 72 9.08 -4.98 14.07
C GLY A 72 8.35 -3.92 13.27
N GLY A 73 8.95 -3.57 12.14
CA GLY A 73 8.38 -2.60 11.23
C GLY A 73 9.24 -2.35 10.02
N ILE A 74 8.66 -1.63 9.07
CA ILE A 74 9.26 -1.30 7.79
C ILE A 74 9.27 0.21 7.62
N TYR A 75 10.45 0.78 7.42
CA TYR A 75 10.59 2.17 7.01
C TYR A 75 10.51 2.26 5.48
N ILE A 76 9.52 3.00 5.00
CA ILE A 76 9.29 3.26 3.58
C ILE A 76 9.84 4.65 3.27
N ASN A 77 10.81 4.71 2.34
CA ASN A 77 11.41 5.93 1.83
C ASN A 77 11.10 6.07 0.34
N PRO A 78 9.97 6.71 -0.01
CA PRO A 78 9.59 6.95 -1.40
C PRO A 78 10.23 8.24 -1.93
N GLY A 79 10.69 8.20 -3.17
CA GLY A 79 11.07 9.36 -3.97
C GLY A 79 10.13 9.46 -5.17
N VAL A 80 9.04 10.21 -5.04
CA VAL A 80 8.02 10.38 -6.09
C VAL A 80 8.03 11.79 -6.63
N ASN A 81 8.49 11.92 -7.87
CA ASN A 81 8.58 13.18 -8.59
C ASN A 81 7.43 13.29 -9.58
N ILE A 82 6.82 14.47 -9.63
CA ILE A 82 5.83 14.90 -10.60
C ILE A 82 6.49 15.98 -11.45
N GLU A 83 6.50 15.79 -12.76
CA GLU A 83 6.93 16.81 -13.73
C GLU A 83 5.73 17.18 -14.59
N GLY A 84 5.44 18.45 -14.80
CA GLY A 84 4.27 18.82 -15.59
C GLY A 84 3.88 20.28 -15.59
N THR A 85 2.74 20.55 -16.22
CA THR A 85 2.14 21.87 -16.27
C THR A 85 0.67 21.83 -15.88
N TYR A 86 0.18 22.98 -15.42
CA TYR A 86 -1.19 23.14 -14.92
C TYR A 86 -1.84 24.39 -15.53
N SER A 87 -3.11 24.28 -15.89
CA SER A 87 -3.89 25.32 -16.56
C SER A 87 -5.31 25.39 -16.01
N VAL A 88 -5.80 26.61 -15.83
CA VAL A 88 -7.22 26.92 -15.62
C VAL A 88 -7.58 28.11 -16.51
N PRO A 89 -7.80 27.88 -17.83
CA PRO A 89 -7.90 28.96 -18.82
C PRO A 89 -9.01 29.98 -18.51
N ALA A 90 -10.12 29.52 -17.93
CA ALA A 90 -11.24 30.39 -17.53
C ALA A 90 -10.85 31.47 -16.50
N LEU A 91 -9.74 31.27 -15.77
CA LEU A 91 -9.18 32.23 -14.80
C LEU A 91 -7.90 32.91 -15.30
N GLY A 92 -7.53 32.73 -16.57
CA GLY A 92 -6.30 33.27 -17.13
C GLY A 92 -5.02 32.56 -16.70
N VAL A 93 -5.13 31.42 -16.00
CA VAL A 93 -3.98 30.58 -15.63
C VAL A 93 -3.72 29.61 -16.79
N ASN A 94 -2.57 29.73 -17.44
CA ASN A 94 -2.24 28.90 -18.60
C ASN A 94 -0.82 28.37 -18.50
N ASN A 95 -0.67 27.05 -18.60
CA ASN A 95 0.58 26.33 -18.73
C ASN A 95 1.64 26.72 -17.68
N VAL A 96 1.24 26.80 -16.42
CA VAL A 96 2.13 27.10 -15.29
C VAL A 96 2.91 25.84 -14.93
N ASN A 97 4.20 25.98 -14.58
CA ASN A 97 4.99 24.86 -14.08
C ASN A 97 4.37 24.27 -12.81
N ALA A 98 4.24 22.96 -12.78
CA ALA A 98 3.71 22.19 -11.67
C ALA A 98 4.67 21.02 -11.33
N ASP A 99 5.96 21.22 -11.51
CA ASP A 99 6.96 20.25 -11.08
C ASP A 99 6.99 20.19 -9.55
N TYR A 100 7.15 18.98 -9.02
CA TYR A 100 7.26 18.73 -7.60
C TYR A 100 8.11 17.50 -7.34
N SER A 101 9.01 17.58 -6.38
CA SER A 101 9.84 16.45 -5.95
C SER A 101 9.35 15.91 -4.62
N ASP A 102 9.45 14.60 -4.44
CA ASP A 102 9.10 13.91 -3.20
C ASP A 102 7.66 14.14 -2.71
N ALA A 103 6.70 13.95 -3.61
CA ALA A 103 5.26 14.07 -3.34
C ALA A 103 4.71 13.08 -2.31
N ILE A 104 5.45 12.02 -1.96
CA ILE A 104 5.04 11.03 -0.95
C ILE A 104 5.97 11.11 0.26
N VAL A 105 5.39 11.16 1.44
CA VAL A 105 6.13 11.28 2.70
C VAL A 105 6.62 9.92 3.17
N SER A 106 7.86 9.88 3.68
CA SER A 106 8.40 8.68 4.33
C SER A 106 7.60 8.30 5.57
N LYS A 107 7.33 7.00 5.75
CA LYS A 107 6.53 6.49 6.88
C LYS A 107 7.16 5.23 7.46
N PHE A 108 7.00 5.06 8.77
CA PHE A 108 7.32 3.81 9.45
C PHE A 108 6.05 3.00 9.66
N ILE A 109 6.06 1.75 9.20
CA ILE A 109 4.93 0.82 9.25
C ILE A 109 5.21 -0.25 10.31
N PRO A 110 4.59 -0.17 11.51
CA PRO A 110 4.79 -1.16 12.56
C PRO A 110 4.03 -2.45 12.28
N ASN A 111 4.56 -3.57 12.78
CA ASN A 111 3.85 -4.84 12.82
C ASN A 111 4.18 -5.61 14.10
N ALA A 112 3.19 -6.31 14.65
CA ALA A 112 3.35 -7.18 15.82
C ALA A 112 2.39 -8.37 15.74
N TYR A 113 2.87 -9.56 16.06
CA TYR A 113 2.07 -10.79 15.97
C TYR A 113 2.42 -11.77 17.08
N MET A 114 1.44 -12.57 17.48
CA MET A 114 1.61 -13.69 18.40
C MET A 114 0.81 -14.88 17.92
N VAL A 115 1.41 -16.06 17.97
CA VAL A 115 0.75 -17.35 17.75
C VAL A 115 0.89 -18.18 19.02
N TYR A 116 -0.20 -18.82 19.43
CA TYR A 116 -0.28 -19.71 20.58
C TYR A 116 -0.96 -21.03 20.17
N PRO A 117 -0.19 -22.12 20.00
CA PRO A 117 -0.73 -23.46 19.80
C PRO A 117 -1.42 -23.93 21.08
N ILE A 118 -2.73 -24.20 21.02
CA ILE A 118 -3.52 -24.72 22.15
C ILE A 118 -3.28 -26.23 22.29
N ASN A 119 -3.24 -26.94 21.17
CA ASN A 119 -2.94 -28.37 21.07
C ASN A 119 -2.50 -28.71 19.63
N ASP A 120 -2.33 -29.99 19.32
CA ASP A 120 -1.88 -30.45 18.00
C ASP A 120 -2.81 -30.09 16.82
N LYS A 121 -4.06 -29.73 17.11
CA LYS A 121 -5.07 -29.38 16.11
C LYS A 121 -5.46 -27.91 16.08
N PHE A 122 -5.40 -27.22 17.22
CA PHE A 122 -5.91 -25.86 17.33
C PHE A 122 -4.81 -24.89 17.74
N SER A 123 -4.73 -23.78 17.02
CA SER A 123 -3.92 -22.61 17.39
C SER A 123 -4.79 -21.36 17.38
N VAL A 124 -4.43 -20.40 18.23
CA VAL A 124 -4.97 -19.04 18.18
C VAL A 124 -3.83 -18.07 17.97
N GLY A 125 -4.13 -16.92 17.37
CA GLY A 125 -3.14 -15.88 17.18
C GLY A 125 -3.79 -14.51 17.09
N GLY A 126 -3.01 -13.49 17.39
CA GLY A 126 -3.44 -12.10 17.32
C GLY A 126 -2.31 -11.24 16.77
N GLY A 127 -2.67 -10.11 16.16
CA GLY A 127 -1.68 -9.23 15.59
C GLY A 127 -2.19 -7.84 15.28
N ILE A 128 -1.22 -6.96 15.03
CA ILE A 128 -1.40 -5.56 14.63
C ILE A 128 -0.57 -5.35 13.38
N ASN A 129 -1.18 -4.84 12.32
CA ASN A 129 -0.48 -4.47 11.09
C ASN A 129 -1.17 -3.31 10.36
N VAL A 130 -0.56 -2.87 9.26
CA VAL A 130 -1.10 -1.83 8.39
C VAL A 130 -1.27 -2.43 7.00
N ASN A 131 -2.52 -2.54 6.55
CA ASN A 131 -2.85 -3.13 5.25
C ASN A 131 -3.13 -2.06 4.18
N TYR A 132 -3.44 -0.83 4.60
CA TYR A 132 -3.73 0.28 3.72
C TYR A 132 -3.07 1.55 4.24
N GLY A 133 -2.50 2.34 3.34
CA GLY A 133 -1.90 3.61 3.69
C GLY A 133 -1.50 4.42 2.47
N LEU A 134 -1.65 5.75 2.59
CA LEU A 134 -1.23 6.73 1.60
C LEU A 134 -0.82 8.00 2.33
N ALA A 135 0.22 8.67 1.85
CA ALA A 135 0.64 9.96 2.38
C ALA A 135 1.25 10.81 1.27
N THR A 136 0.39 11.39 0.44
CA THR A 136 0.80 12.35 -0.58
C THR A 136 0.65 13.76 -0.03
N GLU A 137 1.71 14.55 -0.08
CA GLU A 137 1.76 15.90 0.49
C GLU A 137 2.57 16.82 -0.43
N TYR A 138 1.89 17.82 -0.99
CA TYR A 138 2.49 18.90 -1.75
C TYR A 138 2.60 20.16 -0.87
N ASP A 139 3.57 21.02 -1.18
CA ASP A 139 3.70 22.33 -0.54
C ASP A 139 2.39 23.13 -0.59
N ASP A 140 2.16 23.93 0.47
CA ASP A 140 0.91 24.65 0.65
C ASP A 140 0.60 25.65 -0.49
N ASN A 141 1.63 26.12 -1.19
CA ASN A 141 1.53 27.05 -2.32
C ASN A 141 1.75 26.37 -3.69
N TYR A 142 1.77 25.04 -3.75
CA TYR A 142 2.01 24.29 -4.99
C TYR A 142 1.06 24.73 -6.12
N SER A 143 1.62 24.93 -7.32
CA SER A 143 0.89 25.52 -8.46
C SER A 143 -0.42 24.80 -8.76
N ALA A 144 -0.44 23.46 -8.74
CA ALA A 144 -1.62 22.63 -8.97
C ALA A 144 -2.33 22.21 -7.67
N GLY A 145 -2.42 23.10 -6.69
CA GLY A 145 -2.99 22.83 -5.36
C GLY A 145 -4.44 22.28 -5.35
N LEU A 146 -5.21 22.50 -6.41
CA LEU A 146 -6.55 21.91 -6.58
C LEU A 146 -6.54 20.40 -6.86
N MET A 147 -5.48 19.88 -7.48
CA MET A 147 -5.32 18.45 -7.80
C MET A 147 -4.42 17.74 -6.78
N GLY A 148 -3.36 18.45 -6.33
CA GLY A 148 -2.39 17.97 -5.35
C GLY A 148 -2.86 18.18 -3.90
N GLY A 149 -2.13 19.01 -3.14
CA GLY A 149 -2.42 19.26 -1.73
C GLY A 149 -2.06 18.07 -0.83
N ARG A 150 -2.93 17.73 0.14
CA ARG A 150 -2.71 16.58 1.02
C ARG A 150 -3.73 15.49 0.78
N THR A 151 -3.26 14.25 0.71
CA THR A 151 -4.08 13.03 0.74
C THR A 151 -3.38 12.03 1.65
N ASP A 152 -3.89 11.89 2.87
CA ASP A 152 -3.35 11.02 3.93
C ASP A 152 -4.44 10.01 4.31
N LEU A 153 -4.08 8.73 4.29
CA LEU A 153 -4.87 7.64 4.83
C LEU A 153 -3.92 6.81 5.68
N THR A 154 -4.21 6.69 6.96
CA THR A 154 -3.47 5.84 7.88
C THR A 154 -4.43 4.80 8.44
N THR A 155 -4.06 3.52 8.38
CA THR A 155 -4.87 2.43 8.96
C THR A 155 -4.09 1.64 10.00
N ILE A 156 -4.80 1.07 10.96
CA ILE A 156 -4.28 0.07 11.89
C ILE A 156 -5.30 -1.06 11.92
N ASN A 157 -4.86 -2.25 11.54
CA ASN A 157 -5.66 -3.46 11.57
C ASN A 157 -5.29 -4.31 12.79
N LEU A 158 -6.29 -4.59 13.62
CA LEU A 158 -6.22 -5.55 14.72
C LEU A 158 -6.82 -6.87 14.24
N ASN A 159 -6.02 -7.92 14.22
CA ASN A 159 -6.44 -9.25 13.82
C ASN A 159 -6.50 -10.20 15.02
N LEU A 160 -7.57 -10.99 15.09
CA LEU A 160 -7.68 -12.15 15.98
C LEU A 160 -8.08 -13.37 15.13
N SER A 161 -7.28 -14.42 15.18
CA SER A 161 -7.42 -15.60 14.33
C SER A 161 -7.37 -16.90 15.10
N GLY A 162 -8.04 -17.92 14.56
CA GLY A 162 -7.92 -19.32 14.96
C GLY A 162 -7.60 -20.21 13.76
N SER A 163 -6.88 -21.31 14.01
CA SER A 163 -6.63 -22.35 13.02
C SER A 163 -7.05 -23.73 13.51
N TYR A 164 -7.39 -24.59 12.55
CA TYR A 164 -7.75 -25.97 12.79
C TYR A 164 -7.04 -26.89 11.78
N ARG A 165 -6.20 -27.79 12.27
CA ARG A 165 -5.59 -28.87 11.50
C ARG A 165 -6.53 -30.07 11.47
N LEU A 166 -7.11 -30.33 10.30
CA LEU A 166 -8.03 -31.45 10.08
C LEU A 166 -7.27 -32.78 10.08
N ASN A 167 -6.18 -32.84 9.32
CA ASN A 167 -5.30 -34.00 9.18
C ASN A 167 -3.87 -33.54 8.83
N GLU A 168 -2.99 -34.46 8.48
CA GLU A 168 -1.59 -34.17 8.12
C GLU A 168 -1.41 -33.36 6.84
N TYR A 169 -2.46 -33.28 6.00
CA TYR A 169 -2.41 -32.57 4.71
C TYR A 169 -3.16 -31.25 4.75
N LEU A 170 -4.23 -31.12 5.53
CA LEU A 170 -5.18 -30.02 5.40
C LEU A 170 -5.37 -29.27 6.72
N SER A 171 -5.15 -27.96 6.67
CA SER A 171 -5.45 -27.03 7.76
C SER A 171 -6.30 -25.86 7.26
N PHE A 172 -7.15 -25.34 8.14
CA PHE A 172 -8.03 -24.20 7.89
C PHE A 172 -7.73 -23.08 8.89
N GLY A 173 -8.02 -21.85 8.51
CA GLY A 173 -7.94 -20.71 9.41
C GLY A 173 -9.07 -19.72 9.17
N LEU A 174 -9.45 -19.01 10.23
CA LEU A 174 -10.43 -17.93 10.22
C LEU A 174 -9.95 -16.83 11.16
N GLY A 175 -10.07 -15.59 10.71
CA GLY A 175 -9.70 -14.39 11.45
C GLY A 175 -10.74 -13.30 11.34
N LEU A 176 -10.81 -12.47 12.39
CA LEU A 176 -11.62 -11.27 12.48
C LEU A 176 -10.69 -10.06 12.50
N ASN A 177 -11.07 -9.01 11.80
CA ASN A 177 -10.29 -7.80 11.63
C ASN A 177 -11.10 -6.59 12.12
N ALA A 178 -10.50 -5.76 12.97
CA ALA A 178 -10.99 -4.43 13.30
C ALA A 178 -9.97 -3.41 12.80
N VAL A 179 -10.38 -2.59 11.83
CA VAL A 179 -9.52 -1.65 11.13
C VAL A 179 -9.89 -0.24 11.55
N TYR A 180 -9.02 0.41 12.31
CA TYR A 180 -9.12 1.85 12.54
C TYR A 180 -8.52 2.58 11.33
N ALA A 181 -9.20 3.61 10.83
CA ALA A 181 -8.67 4.45 9.77
C ALA A 181 -8.81 5.93 10.13
N ASP A 182 -7.75 6.70 9.85
CA ASP A 182 -7.72 8.16 9.89
C ASP A 182 -7.42 8.68 8.49
N ALA A 183 -8.24 9.59 8.00
CA ALA A 183 -8.14 10.13 6.65
C ALA A 183 -8.17 11.66 6.66
N LYS A 184 -7.28 12.26 5.88
CA LYS A 184 -7.22 13.71 5.64
C LYS A 184 -7.05 13.99 4.17
N LEU A 185 -7.92 14.83 3.62
CA LEU A 185 -7.84 15.30 2.25
C LEU A 185 -7.96 16.82 2.23
N SER A 186 -6.93 17.50 1.75
CA SER A 186 -6.99 18.95 1.56
C SER A 186 -6.51 19.35 0.17
N ARG A 187 -7.19 20.35 -0.39
CA ARG A 187 -6.83 21.01 -1.65
C ARG A 187 -6.71 22.50 -1.39
N ARG A 188 -5.72 23.13 -1.99
CA ARG A 188 -5.41 24.55 -1.79
C ARG A 188 -5.51 25.33 -3.09
N ALA A 189 -5.62 26.65 -2.99
CA ALA A 189 -5.82 27.50 -4.15
C ALA A 189 -4.64 27.46 -5.13
N GLY A 190 -3.41 27.31 -4.62
CA GLY A 190 -2.20 27.29 -5.42
C GLY A 190 -2.09 28.53 -6.30
N VAL A 191 -1.78 28.33 -7.59
CA VAL A 191 -1.63 29.45 -8.54
C VAL A 191 -2.91 30.23 -8.80
N LEU A 192 -4.09 29.71 -8.43
CA LEU A 192 -5.36 30.42 -8.63
C LEU A 192 -5.45 31.71 -7.82
N ALA A 193 -4.73 31.81 -6.70
CA ALA A 193 -4.60 33.04 -5.93
C ALA A 193 -4.04 34.21 -6.77
N ASN A 194 -3.22 33.91 -7.78
CA ASN A 194 -2.63 34.90 -8.68
C ASN A 194 -3.55 35.28 -9.87
N SER A 195 -4.70 34.62 -10.02
CA SER A 195 -5.68 34.99 -11.05
C SER A 195 -6.37 36.32 -10.72
N PRO A 196 -6.91 37.05 -11.70
CA PRO A 196 -7.68 38.28 -11.44
C PRO A 196 -8.82 38.07 -10.44
N LEU A 197 -9.50 36.91 -10.51
CA LEU A 197 -10.56 36.56 -9.58
C LEU A 197 -10.01 36.26 -8.17
N GLY A 198 -8.92 35.49 -8.07
CA GLY A 198 -8.26 35.18 -6.79
C GLY A 198 -7.83 36.45 -6.05
N GLN A 199 -7.19 37.38 -6.77
CA GLN A 199 -6.78 38.68 -6.23
C GLN A 199 -7.98 39.53 -5.81
N ALA A 200 -9.02 39.61 -6.64
CA ALA A 200 -10.23 40.38 -6.34
C ALA A 200 -10.98 39.84 -5.10
N LEU A 201 -10.93 38.53 -4.88
CA LEU A 201 -11.55 37.86 -3.74
C LEU A 201 -10.64 37.80 -2.49
N GLY A 202 -9.36 38.19 -2.61
CA GLY A 202 -8.40 38.12 -1.50
C GLY A 202 -8.03 36.70 -1.09
N VAL A 203 -8.04 35.76 -2.04
CA VAL A 203 -7.65 34.36 -1.82
C VAL A 203 -6.12 34.25 -1.84
N SER A 204 -5.54 33.62 -0.82
CA SER A 204 -4.10 33.31 -0.76
C SER A 204 -3.81 31.95 -1.38
N SER A 205 -2.56 31.70 -1.82
CA SER A 205 -2.19 30.42 -2.46
C SER A 205 -2.40 29.22 -1.54
N ASP A 206 -2.22 29.42 -0.24
CA ASP A 206 -2.40 28.41 0.79
C ASP A 206 -3.85 28.28 1.27
N SER A 207 -4.79 29.12 0.85
CA SER A 207 -6.19 29.01 1.28
C SER A 207 -6.78 27.63 0.96
N TYR A 208 -7.40 26.99 1.95
CA TYR A 208 -8.08 25.71 1.74
C TYR A 208 -9.29 25.89 0.83
N MET A 209 -9.26 25.21 -0.31
CA MET A 209 -10.40 25.13 -1.22
C MET A 209 -11.34 24.01 -0.79
N ILE A 210 -10.75 22.92 -0.29
CA ILE A 210 -11.41 21.77 0.33
C ILE A 210 -10.52 21.33 1.49
N ASN A 211 -11.10 21.07 2.65
CA ASN A 211 -10.45 20.36 3.74
C ASN A 211 -11.44 19.35 4.33
N LEU A 212 -11.04 18.08 4.33
CA LEU A 212 -11.78 16.94 4.83
C LEU A 212 -10.89 16.20 5.83
N GLU A 213 -11.44 15.93 7.01
CA GLU A 213 -10.76 15.15 8.05
C GLU A 213 -11.80 14.23 8.69
N GLY A 214 -11.47 12.95 8.87
CA GLY A 214 -12.37 12.00 9.51
C GLY A 214 -11.65 10.73 9.95
N ASN A 215 -12.25 10.01 10.90
CA ASN A 215 -11.77 8.71 11.33
C ASN A 215 -12.95 7.83 11.72
N ASP A 216 -12.81 6.53 11.51
CA ASP A 216 -13.76 5.55 12.03
C ASP A 216 -13.15 4.13 12.02
N TRP A 217 -13.90 3.18 12.57
CA TRP A 217 -13.61 1.75 12.54
C TRP A 217 -14.39 1.03 11.44
N GLY A 218 -13.69 0.19 10.70
CA GLY A 218 -14.27 -0.83 9.84
C GLY A 218 -14.05 -2.24 10.40
N TYR A 219 -14.91 -3.17 9.99
CA TYR A 219 -14.80 -4.57 10.36
C TYR A 219 -14.71 -5.47 9.14
N GLY A 220 -13.88 -6.49 9.24
CA GLY A 220 -13.68 -7.49 8.19
C GLY A 220 -13.32 -8.85 8.76
N TRP A 221 -13.06 -9.79 7.88
CA TRP A 221 -12.66 -11.15 8.21
C TRP A 221 -11.70 -11.68 7.15
N ASN A 222 -10.89 -12.65 7.54
CA ASN A 222 -9.99 -13.34 6.62
C ASN A 222 -10.06 -14.84 6.88
N THR A 223 -9.82 -15.63 5.86
CA THR A 223 -9.79 -17.09 5.97
C THR A 223 -8.66 -17.63 5.11
N GLY A 224 -8.23 -18.84 5.40
CA GLY A 224 -7.34 -19.52 4.50
C GLY A 224 -7.32 -21.02 4.68
N ILE A 225 -6.72 -21.65 3.68
CA ILE A 225 -6.53 -23.08 3.56
C ILE A 225 -5.04 -23.31 3.37
N LEU A 226 -4.51 -24.33 4.04
CA LEU A 226 -3.17 -24.84 3.84
C LEU A 226 -3.26 -26.30 3.43
N TYR A 227 -2.65 -26.64 2.31
CA TYR A 227 -2.51 -27.99 1.81
C TYR A 227 -1.03 -28.39 1.78
N GLU A 228 -0.61 -29.23 2.72
CA GLU A 228 0.71 -29.82 2.82
C GLU A 228 0.73 -31.11 2.00
N VAL A 229 1.49 -31.18 0.91
CA VAL A 229 1.70 -32.44 0.18
C VAL A 229 2.63 -33.35 0.99
N ASN A 230 3.64 -32.73 1.60
CA ASN A 230 4.58 -33.29 2.56
C ASN A 230 5.30 -32.13 3.27
N GLU A 231 6.26 -32.44 4.15
CA GLU A 231 7.04 -31.45 4.91
C GLU A 231 7.81 -30.45 4.02
N HIS A 232 8.09 -30.81 2.77
CA HIS A 232 8.87 -30.00 1.82
C HIS A 232 8.02 -29.20 0.85
N ASN A 233 6.73 -29.53 0.68
CA ASN A 233 5.89 -28.97 -0.38
C ASN A 233 4.50 -28.65 0.15
N ARG A 234 4.11 -27.39 0.04
CA ARG A 234 2.79 -26.94 0.50
C ARG A 234 2.25 -25.80 -0.35
N PHE A 235 0.92 -25.72 -0.37
CA PHE A 235 0.17 -24.71 -1.08
C PHE A 235 -0.77 -24.01 -0.12
N GLY A 236 -0.95 -22.71 -0.30
CA GLY A 236 -1.82 -21.89 0.51
C GLY A 236 -2.80 -21.12 -0.36
N LEU A 237 -4.02 -20.96 0.14
CA LEU A 237 -4.99 -20.03 -0.39
C LEU A 237 -5.52 -19.18 0.76
N ALA A 238 -5.41 -17.86 0.64
CA ALA A 238 -5.95 -16.91 1.60
C ALA A 238 -6.95 -15.98 0.93
N TYR A 239 -7.98 -15.59 1.68
CA TYR A 239 -8.93 -14.57 1.29
C TYR A 239 -9.07 -13.57 2.43
N HIS A 240 -9.00 -12.29 2.10
CA HIS A 240 -9.25 -11.19 3.02
C HIS A 240 -10.45 -10.40 2.50
N SER A 241 -11.46 -10.24 3.35
CA SER A 241 -12.69 -9.56 2.98
C SER A 241 -12.45 -8.08 2.74
N LYS A 242 -13.36 -7.46 2.00
CA LYS A 242 -13.48 -6.01 1.97
C LYS A 242 -13.78 -5.49 3.37
N VAL A 243 -13.44 -4.23 3.61
CA VAL A 243 -13.78 -3.51 4.85
C VAL A 243 -14.45 -2.21 4.45
N ASN A 244 -15.71 -2.04 4.86
CA ASN A 244 -16.41 -0.77 4.67
C ASN A 244 -16.11 0.12 5.88
N ILE A 245 -15.79 1.38 5.64
CA ILE A 245 -15.55 2.43 6.65
C ILE A 245 -16.40 3.63 6.26
N THR A 246 -17.17 4.15 7.22
CA THR A 246 -17.93 5.39 7.08
C THR A 246 -17.22 6.43 7.94
N PHE A 247 -16.31 7.19 7.36
CA PHE A 247 -15.55 8.18 8.09
C PHE A 247 -16.49 9.28 8.60
N ASP A 248 -16.65 9.39 9.91
CA ASP A 248 -17.29 10.54 10.55
C ASP A 248 -16.25 11.65 10.73
N GLY A 249 -16.60 12.86 10.28
CA GLY A 249 -15.59 13.90 10.13
C GLY A 249 -16.14 15.31 9.94
N THR A 250 -15.26 16.17 9.42
CA THR A 250 -15.58 17.56 9.13
C THR A 250 -15.17 17.96 7.73
N PHE A 251 -15.94 18.86 7.14
CA PHE A 251 -15.63 19.57 5.90
C PHE A 251 -15.50 21.07 6.19
N SER A 252 -14.51 21.72 5.58
CA SER A 252 -14.34 23.19 5.64
C SER A 252 -13.65 23.74 4.39
N ASN A 253 -13.76 25.06 4.20
CA ASN A 253 -12.96 25.81 3.23
C ASN A 253 -12.70 27.25 3.72
N ASP A 254 -11.69 27.90 3.13
CA ASP A 254 -11.31 29.29 3.37
C ASP A 254 -11.80 30.24 2.27
N LEU A 255 -12.79 29.83 1.47
CA LEU A 255 -13.35 30.70 0.43
C LEU A 255 -14.01 31.93 1.08
N PRO A 256 -13.96 33.10 0.45
CA PRO A 256 -14.49 34.33 1.04
C PRO A 256 -16.01 34.47 0.91
N GLY A 257 -16.59 35.31 1.78
CA GLY A 257 -17.98 35.72 1.71
C GLY A 257 -18.97 34.58 1.91
N ARG A 258 -19.98 34.48 1.03
CA ARG A 258 -21.04 33.45 1.11
C ARG A 258 -20.58 32.04 0.73
N LEU A 259 -19.37 31.90 0.18
CA LEU A 259 -18.79 30.61 -0.19
C LEU A 259 -18.00 29.99 0.98
N HIS A 260 -17.72 30.78 2.01
CA HIS A 260 -17.02 30.32 3.21
C HIS A 260 -17.80 29.21 3.88
N MET A 261 -17.10 28.13 4.23
CA MET A 261 -17.66 27.09 5.08
C MET A 261 -16.72 26.83 6.26
N SER A 262 -17.17 27.25 7.44
CA SER A 262 -16.57 26.83 8.69
C SER A 262 -16.70 25.30 8.85
N LYS A 263 -15.86 24.71 9.72
CA LYS A 263 -15.89 23.26 10.00
C LYS A 263 -17.32 22.80 10.30
N THR A 264 -17.87 22.04 9.36
CA THR A 264 -19.22 21.49 9.39
C THR A 264 -19.10 19.97 9.39
N PRO A 265 -19.91 19.24 10.17
CA PRO A 265 -19.80 17.80 10.18
C PRO A 265 -20.29 17.18 8.86
N GLY A 266 -19.72 16.03 8.54
CA GLY A 266 -20.00 15.28 7.32
C GLY A 266 -19.33 13.92 7.36
N TYR A 267 -19.57 13.12 6.32
CA TYR A 267 -19.08 11.75 6.24
C TYR A 267 -18.58 11.35 4.84
N VAL A 268 -17.71 10.33 4.81
CA VAL A 268 -17.18 9.71 3.58
C VAL A 268 -17.27 8.20 3.70
N ASP A 269 -17.90 7.55 2.72
CA ASP A 269 -17.93 6.09 2.65
C ASP A 269 -16.77 5.57 1.79
N VAL A 270 -15.93 4.69 2.36
CA VAL A 270 -14.85 4.01 1.65
C VAL A 270 -14.95 2.51 1.84
N SER A 271 -14.85 1.77 0.74
CA SER A 271 -14.77 0.29 0.76
C SER A 271 -13.35 -0.15 0.42
N LEU A 272 -12.55 -0.47 1.44
CA LEU A 272 -11.24 -1.09 1.26
C LEU A 272 -11.42 -2.46 0.57
N PRO A 273 -10.67 -2.77 -0.50
CA PRO A 273 -10.96 -3.92 -1.35
C PRO A 273 -10.72 -5.28 -0.68
N ASP A 274 -11.44 -6.30 -1.14
CA ASP A 274 -11.10 -7.70 -0.85
C ASP A 274 -9.95 -8.16 -1.75
N TYR A 275 -9.22 -9.19 -1.30
CA TYR A 275 -8.21 -9.84 -2.11
C TYR A 275 -8.10 -11.34 -1.85
N TRP A 276 -7.60 -12.05 -2.86
CA TRP A 276 -7.25 -13.46 -2.82
C TRP A 276 -5.76 -13.60 -3.02
N GLU A 277 -5.13 -14.53 -2.32
CA GLU A 277 -3.73 -14.88 -2.55
C GLU A 277 -3.55 -16.40 -2.57
N PHE A 278 -3.00 -16.90 -3.67
CA PHE A 278 -2.52 -18.26 -3.80
C PHE A 278 -1.00 -18.27 -3.71
N SER A 279 -0.45 -19.22 -2.96
CA SER A 279 1.00 -19.36 -2.78
C SER A 279 1.45 -20.80 -2.83
N GLY A 280 2.68 -21.02 -3.28
CA GLY A 280 3.38 -22.30 -3.20
C GLY A 280 4.72 -22.16 -2.50
N PHE A 281 5.11 -23.18 -1.74
CA PHE A 281 6.41 -23.35 -1.13
C PHE A 281 6.97 -24.73 -1.46
N HIS A 282 8.23 -24.76 -1.92
CA HIS A 282 8.93 -25.97 -2.31
C HIS A 282 10.37 -25.94 -1.76
N GLN A 283 10.65 -26.77 -0.77
CA GLN A 283 12.01 -27.08 -0.31
C GLN A 283 12.66 -28.03 -1.31
N LEU A 284 13.61 -27.53 -2.12
CA LEU A 284 14.23 -28.29 -3.21
C LEU A 284 15.45 -29.08 -2.75
N THR A 285 16.15 -28.60 -1.72
CA THR A 285 17.27 -29.26 -1.04
C THR A 285 17.19 -28.96 0.44
N ASP A 286 18.03 -29.57 1.28
CA ASP A 286 18.07 -29.29 2.73
C ASP A 286 18.37 -27.81 3.07
N LYS A 287 18.86 -27.02 2.12
CA LYS A 287 19.25 -25.62 2.32
C LYS A 287 18.55 -24.63 1.39
N PHE A 288 17.83 -25.08 0.38
CA PHE A 288 17.30 -24.19 -0.66
C PHE A 288 15.81 -24.43 -0.90
N ALA A 289 15.04 -23.35 -0.80
CA ALA A 289 13.62 -23.34 -1.09
C ALA A 289 13.26 -22.27 -2.13
N VAL A 290 12.22 -22.56 -2.89
CA VAL A 290 11.57 -21.64 -3.82
C VAL A 290 10.13 -21.43 -3.38
N HIS A 291 9.67 -20.19 -3.48
CA HIS A 291 8.29 -19.82 -3.19
C HIS A 291 7.76 -18.82 -4.20
N TYR A 292 6.44 -18.79 -4.36
CA TYR A 292 5.77 -17.89 -5.28
C TYR A 292 4.36 -17.55 -4.78
N SER A 293 3.85 -16.41 -5.24
CA SER A 293 2.48 -15.96 -4.98
C SER A 293 1.84 -15.39 -6.24
N TYR A 294 0.52 -15.60 -6.34
CA TYR A 294 -0.38 -14.83 -7.18
C TYR A 294 -1.45 -14.22 -6.28
N LYS A 295 -1.52 -12.88 -6.24
CA LYS A 295 -2.51 -12.12 -5.49
C LYS A 295 -3.39 -11.33 -6.45
N TYR A 296 -4.69 -11.32 -6.18
CA TYR A 296 -5.69 -10.58 -6.97
C TYR A 296 -6.54 -9.71 -6.04
N THR A 297 -6.58 -8.40 -6.30
CA THR A 297 -7.25 -7.40 -5.47
C THR A 297 -8.38 -6.72 -6.24
N LYS A 298 -9.58 -6.66 -5.65
CA LYS A 298 -10.77 -6.07 -6.29
C LYS A 298 -10.89 -4.57 -6.09
N TRP A 299 -9.97 -3.82 -6.67
CA TRP A 299 -9.95 -2.37 -6.62
C TRP A 299 -11.14 -1.70 -7.32
N SER A 300 -11.83 -2.39 -8.23
CA SER A 300 -13.06 -1.89 -8.88
C SER A 300 -14.19 -1.51 -7.93
N ARG A 301 -14.07 -1.78 -6.62
CA ARG A 301 -14.97 -1.26 -5.59
C ARG A 301 -14.87 0.25 -5.38
N ILE A 302 -13.73 0.86 -5.71
CA ILE A 302 -13.49 2.29 -5.52
C ILE A 302 -13.58 2.96 -6.89
N GLN A 303 -14.82 3.28 -7.28
CA GLN A 303 -15.09 4.04 -8.50
C GLN A 303 -15.09 5.55 -8.23
N ARG A 304 -15.50 5.95 -7.02
CA ARG A 304 -15.58 7.35 -6.61
C ARG A 304 -15.21 7.51 -5.13
N LEU A 305 -14.69 8.68 -4.79
CA LEU A 305 -14.57 9.19 -3.43
C LEU A 305 -15.57 10.33 -3.28
N GLN A 306 -16.58 10.13 -2.44
CA GLN A 306 -17.67 11.09 -2.23
C GLN A 306 -17.73 11.49 -0.76
N ALA A 307 -17.84 12.80 -0.51
CA ALA A 307 -18.11 13.31 0.83
C ALA A 307 -19.47 14.00 0.86
N PHE A 308 -20.18 13.81 1.96
CA PHE A 308 -21.50 14.36 2.21
C PHE A 308 -21.48 15.21 3.49
N SER A 309 -22.25 16.28 3.52
CA SER A 309 -22.61 16.94 4.79
C SER A 309 -23.59 16.08 5.59
N ASP A 310 -23.76 16.39 6.88
CA ASP A 310 -24.78 15.74 7.74
C ASP A 310 -26.21 15.80 7.18
N SER A 311 -26.49 16.81 6.35
CA SER A 311 -27.79 16.98 5.67
C SER A 311 -27.96 16.10 4.42
N GLY A 312 -26.95 15.29 4.07
CA GLY A 312 -26.93 14.41 2.91
C GLY A 312 -26.56 15.10 1.59
N VAL A 313 -26.16 16.37 1.61
CA VAL A 313 -25.69 17.11 0.42
C VAL A 313 -24.26 16.70 0.09
N GLU A 314 -24.00 16.31 -1.16
CA GLU A 314 -22.65 16.02 -1.68
C GLU A 314 -21.80 17.30 -1.70
N VAL A 315 -20.66 17.28 -1.00
CA VAL A 315 -19.72 18.41 -0.90
C VAL A 315 -18.38 18.13 -1.58
N PHE A 316 -18.09 16.86 -1.89
CA PHE A 316 -16.91 16.43 -2.63
C PHE A 316 -17.25 15.20 -3.46
N ASN A 317 -16.73 15.14 -4.69
CA ASN A 317 -16.91 14.00 -5.57
C ASN A 317 -15.71 13.91 -6.52
N LYS A 318 -14.94 12.84 -6.38
CA LYS A 318 -13.82 12.53 -7.26
C LYS A 318 -14.02 11.15 -7.85
N HIS A 319 -13.88 11.05 -9.18
CA HIS A 319 -13.92 9.77 -9.88
C HIS A 319 -12.51 9.17 -9.89
N GLU A 320 -12.37 7.96 -9.33
CA GLU A 320 -11.09 7.23 -9.29
C GLU A 320 -11.04 6.11 -10.35
N ASN A 321 -12.18 5.48 -10.65
CA ASN A 321 -12.31 4.41 -11.65
C ASN A 321 -11.20 3.34 -11.58
N PHE A 322 -10.91 2.84 -10.37
CA PHE A 322 -9.88 1.84 -10.21
C PHE A 322 -10.27 0.51 -10.87
N ASN A 323 -9.26 -0.17 -11.42
CA ASN A 323 -9.38 -1.50 -12.00
C ASN A 323 -8.83 -2.55 -11.04
N ASP A 324 -9.41 -3.74 -11.06
CA ASP A 324 -8.85 -4.88 -10.33
C ASP A 324 -7.42 -5.17 -10.77
N THR A 325 -6.57 -5.57 -9.82
CA THR A 325 -5.14 -5.76 -10.06
C THR A 325 -4.66 -7.15 -9.69
N SER A 326 -3.61 -7.58 -10.37
CA SER A 326 -2.85 -8.77 -10.02
C SER A 326 -1.44 -8.41 -9.56
N ARG A 327 -0.92 -9.22 -8.65
CA ARG A 327 0.47 -9.20 -8.20
C ARG A 327 1.06 -10.60 -8.30
N ILE A 328 2.17 -10.72 -8.98
CA ILE A 328 2.95 -11.97 -9.08
C ILE A 328 4.28 -11.81 -8.37
N ALA A 329 4.68 -12.79 -7.59
CA ALA A 329 5.95 -12.78 -6.88
C ALA A 329 6.62 -14.16 -6.94
N ILE A 330 7.94 -14.15 -7.06
CA ILE A 330 8.78 -15.34 -6.93
C ILE A 330 9.98 -14.98 -6.05
N GLY A 331 10.33 -15.89 -5.16
CA GLY A 331 11.44 -15.71 -4.26
C GLY A 331 12.12 -17.02 -3.91
N THR A 332 13.26 -16.86 -3.24
CA THR A 332 14.07 -17.96 -2.78
C THR A 332 14.50 -17.77 -1.35
N THR A 333 14.81 -18.87 -0.68
CA THR A 333 15.37 -18.89 0.66
C THR A 333 16.52 -19.87 0.68
N TYR A 334 17.65 -19.45 1.26
CA TYR A 334 18.87 -20.22 1.34
C TYR A 334 19.42 -20.23 2.77
N ASP A 335 19.40 -21.39 3.41
CA ASP A 335 19.97 -21.62 4.73
C ASP A 335 21.47 -21.85 4.60
N VAL A 336 22.26 -20.83 4.95
CA VAL A 336 23.73 -20.89 4.90
C VAL A 336 24.22 -21.91 5.93
N ASP A 337 23.74 -21.73 7.16
CA ASP A 337 23.97 -22.57 8.33
C ASP A 337 22.79 -22.41 9.32
N ASP A 338 22.89 -23.03 10.50
CA ASP A 338 21.84 -22.99 11.52
C ASP A 338 21.53 -21.57 12.02
N LYS A 339 22.47 -20.63 11.90
CA LYS A 339 22.33 -19.25 12.38
C LYS A 339 21.86 -18.29 11.30
N LEU A 340 22.24 -18.49 10.05
CA LEU A 340 22.01 -17.53 8.98
C LEU A 340 21.18 -18.10 7.82
N THR A 341 20.04 -17.45 7.57
CA THR A 341 19.20 -17.68 6.39
C THR A 341 19.19 -16.44 5.52
N LEU A 342 19.36 -16.59 4.21
CA LEU A 342 19.31 -15.52 3.22
C LEU A 342 18.05 -15.65 2.36
N ARG A 343 17.51 -14.52 1.91
CA ARG A 343 16.33 -14.43 1.05
C ARG A 343 16.55 -13.44 -0.07
N ALA A 344 15.94 -13.75 -1.21
CA ALA A 344 15.84 -12.82 -2.33
C ALA A 344 14.47 -13.01 -3.00
N GLY A 345 13.96 -11.96 -3.64
CA GLY A 345 12.72 -12.07 -4.41
C GLY A 345 12.53 -10.96 -5.40
N ILE A 346 11.67 -11.24 -6.39
CA ILE A 346 11.18 -10.28 -7.37
C ILE A 346 9.66 -10.39 -7.44
N ALA A 347 8.99 -9.24 -7.54
CA ALA A 347 7.55 -9.20 -7.75
C ALA A 347 7.19 -8.15 -8.80
N TYR A 348 6.08 -8.38 -9.49
CA TYR A 348 5.43 -7.40 -10.36
C TYR A 348 4.02 -7.15 -9.84
N ASP A 349 3.65 -5.89 -9.73
CA ASP A 349 2.41 -5.41 -9.15
C ASP A 349 1.74 -4.42 -10.11
N GLU A 350 0.49 -4.69 -10.47
CA GLU A 350 -0.25 -3.88 -11.43
C GLU A 350 -0.81 -2.59 -10.80
N SER A 351 -0.83 -1.51 -11.57
CA SER A 351 -1.52 -0.27 -11.19
C SER A 351 -3.02 -0.50 -11.11
N ALA A 352 -3.65 -0.03 -10.04
CA ALA A 352 -5.11 0.04 -9.95
C ALA A 352 -5.65 1.26 -10.71
N SER A 353 -4.85 2.33 -10.81
CA SER A 353 -5.21 3.55 -11.53
C SER A 353 -5.16 3.33 -13.04
N SER A 354 -6.34 3.24 -13.65
CA SER A 354 -6.48 3.14 -15.10
C SER A 354 -6.59 4.51 -15.76
N TYR A 355 -7.71 5.22 -15.55
CA TYR A 355 -7.98 6.58 -15.99
C TYR A 355 -9.26 7.17 -15.33
N PRO A 356 -9.24 8.42 -14.83
CA PRO A 356 -8.09 9.32 -14.80
C PRO A 356 -7.10 8.93 -13.70
N SER A 357 -5.80 9.08 -13.98
CA SER A 357 -4.79 9.06 -12.94
C SER A 357 -4.71 10.41 -12.25
N SER A 358 -4.26 10.39 -11.00
CA SER A 358 -4.17 11.60 -10.18
C SER A 358 -2.79 11.77 -9.59
N ILE A 359 -2.32 13.01 -9.51
CA ILE A 359 -1.10 13.35 -8.76
C ILE A 359 -1.28 13.16 -7.25
N SER A 360 -2.53 13.08 -6.75
CA SER A 360 -2.81 12.80 -5.34
C SER A 360 -2.70 11.31 -4.97
N ILE A 361 -2.76 10.43 -5.96
CA ILE A 361 -2.52 8.98 -5.84
C ILE A 361 -1.69 8.57 -7.06
N PRO A 362 -0.39 8.93 -7.09
CA PRO A 362 0.44 8.70 -8.26
C PRO A 362 0.75 7.20 -8.36
N ASP A 363 -0.11 6.45 -9.04
CA ASP A 363 -0.10 4.98 -9.13
C ASP A 363 0.29 4.51 -10.54
N THR A 364 1.25 3.57 -10.61
CA THR A 364 1.85 3.01 -11.84
C THR A 364 2.03 1.49 -11.68
N ASP A 365 2.65 0.78 -12.63
CA ASP A 365 3.01 -0.63 -12.36
C ASP A 365 4.32 -0.66 -11.57
N ARG A 366 4.52 -1.58 -10.61
CA ARG A 366 5.74 -1.72 -9.78
C ARG A 366 6.45 -3.05 -10.06
N THR A 367 7.77 -2.99 -10.09
CA THR A 367 8.65 -4.16 -9.95
C THR A 367 9.41 -4.03 -8.64
N TRP A 368 9.41 -5.09 -7.85
CA TRP A 368 10.08 -5.18 -6.55
C TRP A 368 11.36 -5.98 -6.69
N TYR A 369 12.45 -5.52 -6.10
CA TYR A 369 13.69 -6.26 -5.96
C TYR A 369 14.07 -6.30 -4.49
N SER A 370 14.03 -7.49 -3.90
CA SER A 370 14.18 -7.66 -2.46
C SER A 370 15.36 -8.55 -2.10
N LEU A 371 15.98 -8.22 -0.99
CA LEU A 371 16.97 -9.03 -0.29
C LEU A 371 16.63 -9.04 1.20
N GLY A 372 16.87 -10.15 1.87
CA GLY A 372 16.74 -10.21 3.31
C GLY A 372 17.57 -11.31 3.94
N LEU A 373 17.66 -11.26 5.26
CA LEU A 373 18.30 -12.29 6.06
C LEU A 373 17.59 -12.46 7.39
N THR A 374 17.70 -13.66 7.94
CA THR A 374 17.40 -13.96 9.35
C THR A 374 18.69 -14.38 10.02
N TYR A 375 19.01 -13.76 11.16
CA TYR A 375 20.08 -14.18 12.04
C TYR A 375 19.51 -14.73 13.35
N ARG A 376 19.79 -15.99 13.66
CA ARG A 376 19.37 -16.66 14.89
C ARG A 376 20.47 -16.55 15.93
N PHE A 377 20.23 -15.75 16.97
CA PHE A 377 21.13 -15.62 18.12
C PHE A 377 21.11 -16.89 18.98
N THR A 378 19.91 -17.45 19.14
CA THR A 378 19.65 -18.72 19.81
C THR A 378 18.59 -19.50 19.01
N PRO A 379 18.28 -20.76 19.35
CA PRO A 379 17.16 -21.48 18.74
C PRO A 379 15.78 -20.79 18.90
N ASP A 380 15.69 -19.86 19.85
CA ASP A 380 14.44 -19.21 20.26
C ASP A 380 14.40 -17.71 19.92
N LEU A 381 15.55 -17.06 19.74
CA LEU A 381 15.65 -15.62 19.45
C LEU A 381 16.31 -15.38 18.09
N SER A 382 15.62 -14.66 17.22
CA SER A 382 16.13 -14.28 15.90
C SER A 382 15.81 -12.83 15.53
N LEU A 383 16.57 -12.32 14.57
CA LEU A 383 16.40 -11.01 13.96
C LEU A 383 16.28 -11.16 12.46
N ASP A 384 15.26 -10.52 11.89
CA ASP A 384 15.08 -10.38 10.45
C ASP A 384 15.50 -8.98 10.02
N LEU A 385 16.25 -8.91 8.93
CA LEU A 385 16.60 -7.67 8.23
C LEU A 385 16.20 -7.82 6.76
N ALA A 386 15.61 -6.79 6.19
CA ALA A 386 15.27 -6.78 4.77
C ALA A 386 15.44 -5.42 4.13
N TYR A 387 15.74 -5.44 2.83
CA TYR A 387 15.78 -4.29 1.97
C TYR A 387 15.00 -4.62 0.70
N ALA A 388 14.19 -3.67 0.23
CA ALA A 388 13.63 -3.73 -1.10
C ALA A 388 13.85 -2.41 -1.84
N HIS A 389 14.25 -2.53 -3.11
CA HIS A 389 14.15 -1.46 -4.09
C HIS A 389 12.93 -1.72 -4.95
N VAL A 390 11.99 -0.80 -4.95
CA VAL A 390 10.82 -0.84 -5.80
C VAL A 390 11.05 0.15 -6.93
N SER A 391 10.80 -0.34 -8.13
CA SER A 391 11.01 0.31 -9.41
C SER A 391 9.77 0.08 -10.28
N GLY A 392 8.94 1.08 -10.46
CA GLY A 392 7.71 1.02 -11.26
C GLY A 392 7.81 1.65 -12.66
N ARG A 393 6.74 2.25 -13.18
CA ARG A 393 6.75 2.80 -14.55
C ARG A 393 6.61 4.31 -14.55
N THR A 394 7.35 4.97 -15.45
CA THR A 394 7.07 6.37 -15.77
C THR A 394 5.70 6.44 -16.42
N LYS A 395 4.79 7.23 -15.84
CA LYS A 395 3.42 7.38 -16.33
C LYS A 395 3.16 8.82 -16.73
N ARG A 396 2.76 9.03 -17.98
CA ARG A 396 2.26 10.32 -18.47
C ARG A 396 0.75 10.29 -18.47
N PHE A 397 0.12 11.31 -17.89
CA PHE A 397 -1.33 11.38 -17.81
C PHE A 397 -1.81 12.82 -17.77
N THR A 398 -3.07 13.00 -18.17
CA THR A 398 -3.79 14.25 -17.98
C THR A 398 -4.77 14.05 -16.84
N GLU A 399 -4.70 14.91 -15.84
CA GLU A 399 -5.70 15.02 -14.79
C GLU A 399 -6.57 16.24 -15.10
N SER A 400 -7.90 16.07 -15.05
CA SER A 400 -8.84 17.14 -15.35
C SER A 400 -9.92 17.18 -14.29
N GLU A 401 -10.17 18.36 -13.72
CA GLU A 401 -11.31 18.61 -12.85
C GLU A 401 -12.20 19.69 -13.48
N THR A 402 -13.47 19.36 -13.71
CA THR A 402 -14.48 20.32 -14.13
C THR A 402 -15.35 20.69 -12.93
N ARG A 403 -15.38 21.98 -12.58
CA ARG A 403 -16.31 22.52 -11.58
C ARG A 403 -17.26 23.50 -12.24
N ASN A 404 -18.56 23.33 -12.01
CA ASN A 404 -19.55 24.29 -12.45
C ASN A 404 -19.80 25.31 -11.33
N ILE A 405 -19.41 26.56 -11.54
CA ILE A 405 -19.70 27.66 -10.61
C ILE A 405 -20.64 28.64 -11.32
N ASN A 406 -21.89 28.73 -10.84
CA ASN A 406 -22.93 29.63 -11.38
C ASN A 406 -23.12 29.53 -12.91
N GLY A 407 -23.06 28.31 -13.46
CA GLY A 407 -23.24 28.06 -14.90
C GLY A 407 -21.99 28.26 -15.77
N VAL A 408 -20.85 28.62 -15.17
CA VAL A 408 -19.55 28.62 -15.85
C VAL A 408 -18.81 27.33 -15.51
N ALA A 409 -18.52 26.53 -16.54
CA ALA A 409 -17.66 25.36 -16.41
C ALA A 409 -16.20 25.82 -16.28
N MET A 410 -15.62 25.61 -15.11
CA MET A 410 -14.21 25.82 -14.83
C MET A 410 -13.48 24.51 -14.99
N ASN A 411 -12.70 24.40 -16.06
CA ASN A 411 -11.86 23.24 -16.33
C ASN A 411 -10.45 23.55 -15.83
N ALA A 412 -10.04 22.84 -14.79
CA ALA A 412 -8.65 22.72 -14.39
C ALA A 412 -8.05 21.50 -15.07
N GLU A 413 -6.91 21.66 -15.73
CA GLU A 413 -6.21 20.59 -16.42
C GLU A 413 -4.73 20.61 -16.02
N GLY A 414 -4.20 19.45 -15.68
CA GLY A 414 -2.77 19.23 -15.51
C GLY A 414 -2.26 18.13 -16.43
N GLN A 415 -1.12 18.36 -17.06
CA GLN A 415 -0.40 17.36 -17.86
C GLN A 415 0.85 16.97 -17.09
N PHE A 416 0.87 15.72 -16.61
CA PHE A 416 1.87 15.26 -15.65
C PHE A 416 2.63 14.03 -16.15
N THR A 417 3.87 13.93 -15.71
CA THR A 417 4.72 12.75 -15.77
C THR A 417 5.10 12.37 -14.34
N SER A 418 4.66 11.21 -13.89
CA SER A 418 5.07 10.67 -12.59
C SER A 418 6.27 9.73 -12.75
N LYS A 419 7.29 9.94 -11.92
CA LYS A 419 8.46 9.09 -11.74
C LYS A 419 8.66 8.85 -10.25
N SER A 420 8.42 7.64 -9.80
CA SER A 420 8.58 7.22 -8.41
C SER A 420 9.82 6.37 -8.21
N GLN A 421 10.35 6.09 -7.04
CA GLN A 421 11.34 5.05 -6.74
C GLN A 421 11.25 4.87 -5.23
N VAL A 422 11.16 3.65 -4.72
CA VAL A 422 10.91 3.46 -3.28
C VAL A 422 11.91 2.50 -2.71
N ASN A 423 12.53 2.91 -1.62
CA ASN A 423 13.41 2.05 -0.84
C ASN A 423 12.71 1.68 0.47
N LEU A 424 12.70 0.39 0.80
CA LEU A 424 12.11 -0.12 2.02
C LEU A 424 13.17 -0.80 2.86
N TYR A 425 13.12 -0.56 4.17
CA TYR A 425 14.05 -1.13 5.15
C TYR A 425 13.25 -1.76 6.27
N GLY A 426 13.34 -3.09 6.41
CA GLY A 426 12.61 -3.85 7.40
C GLY A 426 13.51 -4.37 8.52
N LEU A 427 12.98 -4.37 9.75
CA LEU A 427 13.58 -4.95 10.93
C LEU A 427 12.49 -5.67 11.75
N ASN A 428 12.67 -6.96 12.05
CA ASN A 428 11.84 -7.67 13.03
C ASN A 428 12.69 -8.46 14.02
N ILE A 429 12.21 -8.58 15.25
CA ILE A 429 12.68 -9.52 16.26
C ILE A 429 11.62 -10.60 16.42
N ASN A 430 12.04 -11.85 16.49
CA ASN A 430 11.16 -12.98 16.75
C ASN A 430 11.63 -13.74 17.99
N TYR A 431 10.68 -14.16 18.83
CA TYR A 431 10.93 -14.95 20.02
C TYR A 431 9.98 -16.15 20.10
N ARG A 432 10.52 -17.33 20.33
CA ARG A 432 9.78 -18.58 20.53
C ARG A 432 9.90 -19.02 21.99
N PHE A 433 8.77 -19.29 22.63
CA PHE A 433 8.71 -19.64 24.06
C PHE A 433 9.04 -21.11 24.35
#